data_AF-A0A528U2G4-F1
#
_entry.id   AF-A0A528U2G4-F1
#
_cell.length_a   1.000
_cell.length_b   1.000
_cell.length_c   1.000
_cell.angle_alpha   90.00
_cell.angle_beta   90.00
_cell.angle_gamma   90.00
#
_symmetry.space_group_name_H-M   'P 1'
#
loop_
_entity.id
_entity.type
_entity.pdbx_description
1 polymer ?
#
loop_
_entity_poly.entity_id
_entity_poly.type
_entity_poly.pdbx_seq_one_letter_code
_entity_poly.pdbx_strand_id
1 'polypeptide(L)'
;LERTGITEGAVFRSIDRWGHLERRPLTPQSVNLILKRRVTAAGLDPKAFSAHGLRAGYLTEAARRGIPLPEAMQQSQHRSVQQASRYYNDAERQMGRAARLIT
;
A
#
# COMPACT_ATOMS: atom_id res chain seq x y z
N LEU A 1 12.69 -13.19 9.90
CA LEU A 1 12.22 -14.51 10.39
C LEU A 1 13.16 -15.08 11.46
N GLU A 2 14.47 -14.88 11.33
CA GLU A 2 15.47 -15.35 12.30
C GLU A 2 15.18 -14.96 13.76
N ARG A 3 14.68 -13.75 14.01
CA ARG A 3 14.32 -13.30 15.37
C ARG A 3 12.97 -13.80 15.89
N THR A 4 12.11 -14.33 15.03
CA THR A 4 10.72 -14.68 15.39
C THR A 4 10.52 -16.17 15.65
N GLY A 5 11.52 -17.02 15.36
CA GLY A 5 11.40 -18.49 15.48
C GLY A 5 10.32 -19.10 14.58
N ILE A 6 9.82 -18.34 13.60
CA ILE A 6 8.79 -18.82 12.67
C ILE A 6 9.50 -19.63 11.60
N THR A 7 9.34 -20.95 11.66
CA THR A 7 9.89 -21.92 10.69
C THR A 7 8.85 -22.34 9.66
N GLU A 8 7.56 -22.25 9.99
CA GLU A 8 6.46 -22.62 9.12
C GLU A 8 5.18 -21.80 9.40
N GLY A 9 4.23 -21.83 8.47
CA GLY A 9 2.94 -21.18 8.59
C GLY A 9 2.94 -19.68 8.26
N ALA A 10 1.85 -19.01 8.62
CA ALA A 10 1.66 -17.61 8.29
C ALA A 10 2.54 -16.69 9.18
N VAL A 11 3.21 -15.71 8.56
CA VAL A 11 4.01 -14.70 9.28
C VAL A 11 3.10 -13.79 10.11
N PHE A 12 1.99 -13.34 9.53
CA PHE A 12 0.98 -12.53 10.22
C PHE A 12 -0.22 -13.39 10.59
N ARG A 13 -0.41 -13.61 11.89
CA ARG A 13 -1.43 -14.48 12.45
C ARG A 13 -2.48 -13.68 13.21
N SER A 14 -3.71 -14.20 13.26
CA SER A 14 -4.77 -13.55 14.03
C SER A 14 -4.53 -13.69 15.53
N ILE A 15 -5.05 -12.73 16.29
CA ILE A 15 -5.08 -12.77 17.75
C ILE A 15 -6.55 -12.84 18.17
N ASP A 16 -6.88 -13.73 19.10
CA ASP A 16 -8.23 -13.84 19.63
C ASP A 16 -8.57 -12.67 20.58
N ARG A 17 -9.80 -12.63 21.10
CA ARG A 17 -10.24 -11.58 22.03
C ARG A 17 -9.55 -11.60 23.40
N TRP A 18 -8.83 -12.67 23.71
CA TRP A 18 -8.12 -12.89 24.98
C TRP A 18 -6.60 -12.65 24.86
N GLY A 19 -6.12 -12.35 23.65
CA GLY A 19 -4.70 -12.08 23.39
C GLY A 19 -3.90 -13.30 22.94
N HIS A 20 -4.54 -14.45 22.70
CA HIS A 20 -3.84 -15.64 22.21
C HIS A 20 -3.58 -15.55 20.72
N LEU A 21 -2.38 -15.98 20.33
CA LEU A 21 -1.95 -16.04 18.95
C LEU A 21 -2.49 -17.32 18.30
N GLU A 22 -3.31 -17.16 17.28
CA GLU A 22 -3.89 -18.27 16.52
C GLU A 22 -2.92 -18.80 15.47
N ARG A 23 -3.17 -20.01 14.96
CA ARG A 23 -2.39 -20.56 13.82
C ARG A 23 -2.82 -19.97 12.47
N ARG A 24 -4.05 -19.48 12.37
CA ARG A 24 -4.61 -18.96 11.12
C ARG A 24 -3.99 -17.61 10.71
N PRO A 25 -3.85 -17.33 9.40
CA PRO A 25 -3.36 -16.05 8.91
C PRO A 25 -4.35 -14.92 9.22
N LEU A 26 -3.84 -13.68 9.18
CA LEU A 26 -4.72 -12.52 9.05
C LEU A 26 -5.52 -12.56 7.75
N THR A 27 -6.77 -12.10 7.80
CA THR A 27 -7.57 -11.92 6.59
C THR A 27 -7.23 -10.59 5.92
N PRO A 28 -7.51 -10.43 4.60
CA PRO A 28 -7.35 -9.13 3.93
C PRO A 28 -8.16 -8.02 4.60
N GLN A 29 -9.35 -8.33 5.11
CA GLN A 29 -10.18 -7.38 5.85
C GLN A 29 -9.52 -6.96 7.17
N SER A 30 -8.92 -7.90 7.91
CA SER A 30 -8.17 -7.59 9.14
C SER A 30 -7.04 -6.61 8.88
N VAL A 31 -6.29 -6.77 7.78
CA VAL A 31 -5.24 -5.82 7.39
C VAL A 31 -5.81 -4.43 7.15
N ASN A 32 -6.93 -4.32 6.44
CA ASN A 32 -7.56 -3.03 6.20
C ASN A 32 -8.06 -2.38 7.51
N LEU A 33 -8.64 -3.15 8.43
CA LEU A 33 -9.08 -2.65 9.73
C LEU A 33 -7.90 -2.18 10.60
N ILE A 34 -6.79 -2.93 10.61
CA ILE A 34 -5.56 -2.52 11.29
C ILE A 34 -5.08 -1.17 10.73
N LEU A 35 -5.04 -1.03 9.40
CA LEU A 35 -4.66 0.23 8.76
C LEU A 35 -5.58 1.37 9.19
N LYS A 36 -6.91 1.19 9.11
CA LYS A 36 -7.89 2.23 9.50
C LYS A 36 -7.65 2.69 10.94
N ARG A 37 -7.41 1.75 11.87
CA ARG A 37 -7.09 2.08 13.27
C ARG A 37 -5.79 2.89 13.39
N ARG A 38 -4.75 2.55 12.62
CA ARG A 38 -3.48 3.30 12.63
C ARG A 38 -3.63 4.69 12.02
N VAL A 39 -4.41 4.83 10.95
CA VAL A 39 -4.73 6.11 10.31
C VAL A 39 -5.47 7.03 11.27
N THR A 40 -6.49 6.52 11.98
CA THR A 40 -7.18 7.28 13.04
C THR A 40 -6.23 7.70 14.15
N ALA A 41 -5.35 6.80 14.61
CA ALA A 41 -4.36 7.13 15.65
C ALA A 41 -3.34 8.20 15.21
N ALA A 42 -3.13 8.35 13.89
CA ALA A 42 -2.30 9.40 13.31
C ALA A 42 -3.06 10.73 13.08
N GLY A 43 -4.33 10.83 13.47
CA GLY A 43 -5.16 12.02 13.28
C GLY A 43 -5.65 12.24 11.84
N LEU A 44 -5.59 11.20 11.00
CA LEU A 44 -6.02 11.25 9.61
C LEU A 44 -7.43 10.67 9.44
N ASP A 45 -8.16 11.10 8.40
CA ASP A 45 -9.49 10.55 8.09
C ASP A 45 -9.37 9.09 7.61
N PRO A 46 -9.85 8.09 8.38
CA PRO A 46 -9.79 6.70 7.97
C PRO A 46 -10.52 6.44 6.66
N LYS A 47 -11.57 7.19 6.29
CA LYS A 47 -12.33 6.97 5.05
C LYS A 47 -11.47 7.20 3.80
N ALA A 48 -10.49 8.10 3.87
CA ALA A 48 -9.59 8.41 2.77
C ALA A 48 -8.53 7.31 2.49
N PHE A 49 -8.35 6.33 3.39
CA PHE A 49 -7.28 5.34 3.27
C PHE A 49 -7.82 3.92 3.13
N SER A 50 -7.15 3.06 2.37
CA SER A 50 -7.42 1.62 2.35
C SER A 50 -6.15 0.84 2.04
N ALA A 51 -6.09 -0.44 2.42
CA ALA A 51 -4.92 -1.27 2.14
C ALA A 51 -4.62 -1.35 0.63
N HIS A 52 -5.66 -1.46 -0.19
CA HIS A 52 -5.51 -1.41 -1.65
C HIS A 52 -5.07 -0.03 -2.14
N GLY A 53 -5.66 1.04 -1.59
CA GLY A 53 -5.30 2.42 -1.93
C GLY A 53 -3.83 2.74 -1.65
N LEU A 54 -3.24 2.19 -0.59
CA LEU A 54 -1.81 2.36 -0.32
C LEU A 54 -0.91 1.76 -1.41
N ARG A 55 -1.31 0.61 -1.97
CA ARG A 55 -0.56 -0.02 -3.07
C ARG A 55 -0.64 0.82 -4.35
N ALA A 56 -1.79 1.42 -4.64
CA ALA A 56 -1.90 2.39 -5.73
C ALA A 56 -1.08 3.66 -5.46
N GLY A 57 -1.16 4.19 -4.23
CA GLY A 57 -0.39 5.36 -3.80
C GLY A 57 1.12 5.15 -3.90
N TYR A 58 1.62 3.93 -3.73
CA TYR A 58 3.03 3.60 -3.99
C TYR A 58 3.44 3.93 -5.44
N LEU A 59 2.60 3.61 -6.44
CA LEU A 59 2.92 3.93 -7.84
C LEU A 59 2.92 5.44 -8.10
N THR A 60 1.98 6.17 -7.49
CA THR A 60 1.93 7.63 -7.55
C THR A 60 3.18 8.26 -6.92
N GLU A 61 3.62 7.76 -5.76
CA GLU A 61 4.85 8.24 -5.12
C GLU A 61 6.13 7.84 -5.88
N ALA A 62 6.17 6.65 -6.47
CA ALA A 62 7.28 6.25 -7.33
C ALA A 62 7.43 7.20 -8.53
N ALA A 63 6.31 7.55 -9.18
CA ALA A 63 6.28 8.55 -10.26
C ALA A 63 6.77 9.92 -9.79
N ARG A 64 6.33 10.39 -8.61
CA ARG A 64 6.79 11.65 -8.00
C ARG A 64 8.30 11.69 -7.75
N ARG A 65 8.91 10.53 -7.54
CA ARG A 65 10.35 10.39 -7.34
C ARG A 65 11.11 10.12 -8.64
N GLY A 66 10.44 10.08 -9.78
CA GLY A 66 11.04 9.78 -11.08
C GLY A 66 11.51 8.33 -11.23
N ILE A 67 11.02 7.41 -10.39
CA ILE A 67 11.36 5.99 -10.49
C ILE A 67 10.65 5.40 -11.72
N PRO A 68 11.37 4.79 -12.67
CA PRO A 68 10.76 4.24 -13.89
C PRO A 68 9.61 3.28 -13.59
N LEU A 69 8.51 3.40 -14.36
CA LEU A 69 7.32 2.56 -14.18
C LEU A 69 7.63 1.05 -14.14
N PRO A 70 8.50 0.48 -15.00
CA PRO A 70 8.83 -0.95 -14.92
C PRO A 70 9.43 -1.37 -13.58
N GLU A 71 10.32 -0.55 -13.01
CA GLU A 71 10.95 -0.78 -11.70
C GLU A 71 9.91 -0.68 -10.57
N ALA A 72 9.06 0.35 -10.62
CA ALA A 72 7.96 0.50 -9.68
C ALA A 72 6.96 -0.67 -9.75
N MET A 73 6.67 -1.17 -10.95
CA MET A 73 5.82 -2.35 -11.16
C MET A 73 6.48 -3.64 -10.65
N GLN A 74 7.79 -3.80 -10.83
CA GLN A 74 8.52 -4.95 -10.30
C GLN A 74 8.45 -4.99 -8.77
N GLN A 75 8.67 -3.87 -8.09
CA GLN A 75 8.58 -3.82 -6.63
C GLN A 75 7.14 -4.01 -6.14
N SER A 76 6.18 -3.34 -6.78
CA SER A 76 4.77 -3.41 -6.38
C SER A 76 4.06 -4.68 -6.87
N GLN A 77 4.68 -5.48 -7.75
CA GLN A 77 4.11 -6.68 -8.36
C GLN A 77 2.82 -6.41 -9.16
N HIS A 78 2.69 -5.25 -9.80
CA HIS A 78 1.59 -5.00 -10.74
C HIS A 78 1.85 -5.74 -12.05
N ARG A 79 0.85 -6.50 -12.52
CA ARG A 79 0.95 -7.28 -13.76
C ARG A 79 0.50 -6.51 -15.00
N SER A 80 -0.46 -5.61 -14.85
CA SER A 80 -0.98 -4.79 -15.97
C SER A 80 -0.29 -3.44 -15.99
N VAL A 81 0.44 -3.17 -17.08
CA VAL A 81 0.99 -1.84 -17.36
C VAL A 81 -0.13 -0.81 -17.46
N GLN A 82 -1.23 -1.13 -18.15
CA GLN A 82 -2.34 -0.20 -18.33
C GLN A 82 -2.96 0.24 -17.00
N GLN A 83 -3.11 -0.67 -16.03
CA GLN A 83 -3.62 -0.33 -14.72
C GLN A 83 -2.62 0.53 -13.93
N ALA A 84 -1.33 0.17 -13.96
CA ALA A 84 -0.29 0.88 -13.24
C ALA A 84 -0.05 2.30 -13.81
N SER A 85 -0.07 2.45 -15.13
CA SER A 85 0.09 3.72 -15.83
C SER A 85 -0.98 4.75 -15.45
N ARG A 86 -2.20 4.34 -15.05
CA ARG A 86 -3.22 5.31 -14.60
C ARG A 86 -2.73 6.11 -13.40
N TYR A 87 -2.25 5.42 -12.36
CA TYR A 87 -1.72 6.05 -11.16
C TYR A 87 -0.42 6.83 -11.40
N TYR A 88 0.40 6.34 -12.33
CA TYR A 88 1.68 6.94 -12.68
C TYR A 88 1.49 8.24 -13.46
N ASN A 89 0.64 8.22 -14.49
CA ASN A 89 0.35 9.37 -15.34
C ASN A 89 -0.40 10.47 -14.60
N ASP A 90 -1.24 10.14 -13.63
CA ASP A 90 -1.91 11.12 -12.76
C ASP A 90 -0.88 11.95 -11.96
N ALA A 91 0.16 11.29 -11.43
CA ALA A 91 1.26 11.98 -10.75
C ALA A 91 2.05 12.87 -11.71
N GLU A 92 2.45 12.35 -12.88
CA GLU A 92 3.20 13.15 -13.87
C GLU A 92 2.39 14.36 -14.37
N ARG A 93 1.08 14.20 -14.59
CA ARG A 93 0.21 15.33 -14.98
C ARG A 93 0.18 16.43 -13.93
N GLN A 94 0.15 16.10 -12.64
CA GLN A 94 0.19 17.09 -11.55
C GLN A 94 1.52 17.86 -11.50
N MET A 95 2.64 17.22 -11.84
CA MET A 95 3.97 17.84 -11.74
C MET A 95 4.49 18.42 -13.06
N GLY A 96 3.86 18.05 -14.18
CA GLY A 96 4.32 18.32 -15.53
C GLY A 96 4.41 19.80 -15.86
N ARG A 97 5.34 20.15 -16.77
CA ARG A 97 5.53 21.53 -17.24
C ARG A 97 4.25 22.13 -17.85
N ALA A 98 3.41 21.30 -18.48
CA ALA A 98 2.12 21.71 -19.02
C ALA A 98 1.15 22.23 -17.95
N ALA A 99 1.18 21.68 -16.73
CA ALA A 99 0.36 22.16 -15.62
C ALA A 99 0.77 23.56 -15.12
N ARG A 100 1.96 24.04 -15.52
CA ARG A 100 2.51 25.35 -15.15
C ARG A 100 2.38 26.39 -16.26
N LEU A 101 1.67 26.08 -17.35
CA LEU A 101 1.45 27.00 -18.47
C LEU A 101 0.32 28.01 -18.22
N ILE A 102 -0.52 27.81 -17.20
CA ILE A 102 -1.71 28.64 -16.90
C ILE A 102 -1.58 29.31 -15.51
N THR A 103 -0.37 29.39 -14.95
CA THR A 103 -0.04 30.15 -13.73
C THR A 103 1.05 31.14 -14.04
#